data_AF-A0A0D2MN63-F1
#
_entry.id   AF-A0A0D2MN63-F1
#
_cell.length_a   1.000
_cell.length_b   1.000
_cell.length_c   1.000
_cell.angle_alpha   90.00
_cell.angle_beta   90.00
_cell.angle_gamma   90.00
#
_symmetry.space_group_name_H-M   'P 1'
#
loop_
_entity.id
_entity.type
_entity.pdbx_description
1 polymer ?
#
loop_
_entity_poly.entity_id
_entity_poly.type
_entity_poly.pdbx_seq_one_letter_code
_entity_poly.pdbx_strand_id
1 'polypeptide(L)'
;MAAQPAGLDFCGFTLIVDDTVHPDGTTSMEQVGGGGPQTLWGYQLQRRGAARVGLAAGVGKDLPKSVERWLSSTVGCDLSGLIASDTLPTPRAWQVMEHDGRRTQVWRSRECDALYGQLRPSFSELPPSFQAASTYHLGIHAAFPPMKLLRSLRDAAHAQGGLLSLETYTSCDAPLLPSRRAELAALMAACDVFSPNEGEAASILGAGPALDAAAAEGPQQHEAAAVDLVNALIDLGATTVLLRRGADGVLAAHGPSGQAVSVPAVPGTVVRDVVGCGNACCGAFLAAYTRGASLAKSAAWGCAAGSVMAEHRGVPRDPIESLHPDAARRQAEVLRLARPVALRGGARRGLRVEAAAAAAAAAAARAARLQGIISLAYVSGQIGPQGAMGKQQEGLTWVFQQKVEQLELLVKERTHNLRRLEAQRNELNTQVRQLREELQLLQEPGSYVGEVIKVMGKSKVLVKVHPEGKYVVDLDKSIDAGKLTPGARVALRSDSYTLHILLPTKVDPLVSLMKVEKVPDSTYDMIGGLDQQIKEIKE
;
A
#
# COMPACT_ATOMS: atom_id res chain seq x y z
N MET A 1 22.63 -42.30 -14.23
CA MET A 1 22.18 -41.26 -13.28
C MET A 1 22.00 -39.98 -14.08
N ALA A 2 20.77 -39.50 -14.25
CA ALA A 2 20.56 -38.17 -14.82
C ALA A 2 21.24 -37.14 -13.89
N ALA A 3 22.09 -36.28 -14.43
CA ALA A 3 22.68 -35.19 -13.66
C ALA A 3 21.54 -34.38 -13.02
N GLN A 4 21.61 -34.15 -11.71
CA GLN A 4 20.65 -33.25 -11.06
C GLN A 4 20.71 -31.89 -11.77
N PRO A 5 19.57 -31.30 -12.15
CA PRO A 5 19.56 -30.01 -12.81
C PRO A 5 20.24 -28.99 -11.90
N ALA A 6 21.19 -28.23 -12.43
CA ALA A 6 21.90 -27.24 -11.65
C ALA A 6 20.88 -26.20 -11.14
N GLY A 7 20.75 -26.09 -9.82
CA GLY A 7 19.81 -25.19 -9.15
C GLY A 7 20.11 -23.70 -9.40
N LEU A 8 19.14 -22.83 -9.11
CA LEU A 8 19.34 -21.38 -9.14
C LEU A 8 20.15 -20.91 -7.92
N ASP A 9 20.94 -19.85 -8.09
CA ASP A 9 21.55 -19.13 -6.96
C ASP A 9 20.49 -18.40 -6.14
N PHE A 10 19.42 -17.94 -6.80
CA PHE A 10 18.38 -17.13 -6.17
C PHE A 10 17.04 -17.26 -6.89
N CYS A 11 15.97 -17.50 -6.13
CA CYS A 11 14.60 -17.53 -6.62
C CYS A 11 13.76 -16.45 -5.92
N GLY A 12 13.26 -15.50 -6.70
CA GLY A 12 12.31 -14.48 -6.27
C GLY A 12 10.86 -14.91 -6.56
N PHE A 13 9.90 -14.33 -5.85
CA PHE A 13 8.48 -14.60 -6.03
C PHE A 13 7.70 -13.32 -6.27
N THR A 14 6.48 -13.47 -6.81
CA THR A 14 5.51 -12.38 -7.03
C THR A 14 5.89 -11.47 -8.19
N LEU A 15 5.02 -11.46 -9.20
CA LEU A 15 5.05 -10.53 -10.33
C LEU A 15 3.69 -9.84 -10.41
N ILE A 16 3.72 -8.51 -10.54
CA ILE A 16 2.55 -7.69 -10.78
C ILE A 16 2.90 -6.72 -11.92
N VAL A 17 1.92 -6.38 -12.76
CA VAL A 17 2.04 -5.25 -13.67
C VAL A 17 1.46 -4.03 -12.97
N ASP A 18 2.29 -3.02 -12.73
CA ASP A 18 1.87 -1.81 -12.04
C ASP A 18 1.51 -0.71 -13.04
N ASP A 19 0.40 -0.03 -12.80
CA ASP A 19 0.07 1.23 -13.44
C ASP A 19 0.12 2.34 -12.39
N THR A 20 1.08 3.25 -12.51
CA THR A 20 1.30 4.28 -11.49
C THR A 20 0.56 5.56 -11.86
N VAL A 21 -0.17 6.12 -10.88
CA VAL A 21 -0.68 7.49 -10.92
C VAL A 21 0.22 8.34 -10.02
N HIS A 22 0.87 9.33 -10.60
CA HIS A 22 1.80 10.21 -9.91
C HIS A 22 1.08 11.39 -9.26
N PRO A 23 1.69 12.06 -8.26
CA PRO A 23 1.05 13.18 -7.56
C PRO A 23 0.74 14.38 -8.47
N ASP A 24 1.52 14.55 -9.54
CA ASP A 24 1.31 15.58 -10.57
C ASP A 24 0.17 15.25 -11.55
N GLY A 25 -0.56 14.15 -11.33
CA GLY A 25 -1.64 13.67 -12.19
C GLY A 25 -1.17 12.93 -13.44
N THR A 26 0.14 12.81 -13.67
CA THR A 26 0.67 11.99 -14.77
C THR A 26 0.55 10.50 -14.47
N THR A 27 0.52 9.67 -15.51
CA THR A 27 0.42 8.21 -15.36
C THR A 27 1.59 7.50 -16.03
N SER A 28 2.05 6.41 -15.43
CA SER A 28 3.02 5.48 -16.03
C SER A 28 2.42 4.09 -16.09
N MET A 29 2.09 3.63 -17.29
CA MET A 29 1.40 2.36 -17.51
C MET A 29 2.38 1.21 -17.68
N GLU A 30 1.94 -0.01 -17.37
CA GLU A 30 2.66 -1.27 -17.64
C GLU A 30 4.08 -1.31 -17.08
N GLN A 31 4.25 -0.80 -15.87
CA GLN A 31 5.50 -0.87 -15.13
C GLN A 31 5.71 -2.28 -14.56
N VAL A 32 6.97 -2.67 -14.43
CA VAL A 32 7.33 -3.93 -13.76
C VAL A 32 7.12 -3.76 -12.26
N GLY A 33 6.20 -4.53 -11.72
CA GLY A 33 5.79 -4.52 -10.33
C GLY A 33 5.94 -5.88 -9.63
N GLY A 34 5.57 -5.90 -8.36
CA GLY A 34 5.79 -7.05 -7.48
C GLY A 34 7.21 -7.11 -6.93
N GLY A 35 7.36 -7.73 -5.75
CA GLY A 35 8.64 -7.75 -5.05
C GLY A 35 9.73 -8.54 -5.77
N GLY A 36 9.38 -9.64 -6.43
CA GLY A 36 10.32 -10.55 -7.09
C GLY A 36 11.25 -9.87 -8.09
N PRO A 37 10.72 -9.18 -9.13
CA PRO A 37 11.53 -8.49 -10.13
C PRO A 37 12.57 -7.53 -9.54
N GLN A 38 12.16 -6.73 -8.55
CA GLN A 38 13.00 -5.70 -7.94
C GLN A 38 14.08 -6.32 -7.03
N THR A 39 13.73 -7.38 -6.29
CA THR A 39 14.69 -8.15 -5.51
C THR A 39 15.70 -8.86 -6.40
N LEU A 40 15.26 -9.48 -7.50
CA LEU A 40 16.16 -10.13 -8.46
C LEU A 40 17.14 -9.13 -9.08
N TRP A 41 16.65 -7.94 -9.44
CA TRP A 41 17.50 -6.87 -9.94
C TRP A 41 18.55 -6.43 -8.90
N GLY A 42 18.16 -6.23 -7.64
CA GLY A 42 19.11 -5.89 -6.58
C GLY A 42 20.17 -6.97 -6.36
N TYR A 43 19.75 -8.24 -6.42
CA TYR A 43 20.66 -9.38 -6.32
C TYR A 43 21.68 -9.39 -7.47
N GLN A 44 21.19 -9.25 -8.71
CA GLN A 44 22.04 -9.22 -9.89
C GLN A 44 22.92 -7.97 -9.97
N LEU A 45 22.46 -6.82 -9.48
CA LEU A 45 23.27 -5.60 -9.36
C LEU A 45 24.53 -5.85 -8.55
N GLN A 46 24.42 -6.58 -7.43
CA GLN A 46 25.58 -6.95 -6.63
C GLN A 46 26.44 -8.03 -7.32
N ARG A 47 25.80 -8.96 -8.03
CA ARG A 47 26.45 -10.09 -8.72
C ARG A 47 26.99 -9.78 -10.11
N ARG A 48 26.83 -8.54 -10.61
CA ARG A 48 27.21 -8.13 -11.98
C ARG A 48 26.54 -8.98 -13.06
N GLY A 49 25.27 -9.34 -12.86
CA GLY A 49 24.53 -10.19 -13.80
C GLY A 49 24.99 -11.66 -13.85
N ALA A 50 26.01 -12.05 -13.09
CA ALA A 50 26.65 -13.36 -13.21
C ALA A 50 25.97 -14.50 -12.45
N ALA A 51 24.92 -14.21 -11.66
CA ALA A 51 24.20 -15.25 -10.92
C ALA A 51 23.08 -15.86 -11.75
N ARG A 52 22.78 -17.14 -11.50
CA ARG A 52 21.62 -17.83 -12.08
C ARG A 52 20.41 -17.53 -11.21
N VAL A 53 19.54 -16.64 -11.67
CA VAL A 53 18.36 -16.21 -10.92
C VAL A 53 17.07 -16.57 -11.65
N GLY A 54 15.98 -16.76 -10.91
CA GLY A 54 14.68 -17.11 -11.48
C GLY A 54 13.52 -16.43 -10.75
N LEU A 55 12.42 -16.21 -11.48
CA LEU A 55 11.19 -15.62 -10.96
C LEU A 55 10.05 -16.64 -10.98
N ALA A 56 9.48 -16.92 -9.82
CA ALA A 56 8.32 -17.78 -9.65
C ALA A 56 7.05 -16.96 -9.45
N ALA A 57 6.15 -16.97 -10.43
CA ALA A 57 4.85 -16.28 -10.37
C ALA A 57 3.86 -16.85 -11.39
N GLY A 58 2.58 -16.76 -11.10
CA GLY A 58 1.51 -17.00 -12.06
C GLY A 58 1.30 -15.79 -12.97
N VAL A 59 1.13 -16.03 -14.26
CA VAL A 59 0.94 -14.99 -15.28
C VAL A 59 -0.21 -15.35 -16.21
N GLY A 60 -0.93 -14.36 -16.72
CA GLY A 60 -1.93 -14.58 -17.77
C GLY A 60 -1.29 -14.52 -19.16
N LYS A 61 -2.08 -14.82 -20.19
CA LYS A 61 -1.69 -14.64 -21.61
C LYS A 61 -1.45 -13.17 -22.00
N ASP A 62 -1.87 -12.25 -21.15
CA ASP A 62 -1.79 -10.80 -21.29
C ASP A 62 -0.53 -10.18 -20.68
N LEU A 63 0.45 -10.99 -20.24
CA LEU A 63 1.72 -10.48 -19.72
C LEU A 63 2.41 -9.56 -20.76
N PRO A 64 2.67 -8.28 -20.43
CA PRO A 64 3.29 -7.36 -21.38
C PRO A 64 4.69 -7.82 -21.80
N LYS A 65 4.98 -7.76 -23.11
CA LYS A 65 6.31 -8.12 -23.65
C LYS A 65 7.43 -7.19 -23.18
N SER A 66 7.10 -5.98 -22.76
CA SER A 66 8.03 -5.06 -22.09
C SER A 66 8.52 -5.63 -20.75
N VAL A 67 7.62 -6.21 -19.96
CA VAL A 67 7.91 -6.83 -18.66
C VAL A 67 8.75 -8.09 -18.86
N GLU A 68 8.34 -8.98 -19.76
CA GLU A 68 9.14 -10.18 -20.11
C GLU A 68 10.56 -9.81 -20.54
N ARG A 69 10.70 -8.82 -21.44
CA ARG A 69 12.01 -8.38 -21.93
C ARG A 69 12.87 -7.78 -20.83
N TRP A 70 12.29 -7.01 -19.92
CA TRP A 70 13.04 -6.45 -18.79
C TRP A 70 13.57 -7.57 -17.89
N LEU A 71 12.75 -8.57 -17.57
CA LEU A 71 13.16 -9.72 -16.77
C LEU A 71 14.26 -10.54 -17.46
N SER A 72 14.09 -10.86 -18.75
CA SER A 72 15.05 -11.68 -19.48
C SER A 72 16.35 -10.95 -19.81
N SER A 73 16.29 -9.67 -20.17
CA SER A 73 17.43 -8.94 -20.76
C SER A 73 18.12 -8.01 -19.78
N THR A 74 17.39 -7.34 -18.89
CA THR A 74 18.00 -6.45 -17.89
C THR A 74 18.47 -7.24 -16.67
N VAL A 75 17.64 -8.19 -16.18
CA VAL A 75 17.98 -9.00 -15.01
C VAL A 75 18.70 -10.31 -15.38
N GLY A 76 18.48 -10.85 -16.59
CA GLY A 76 19.02 -12.16 -16.96
C GLY A 76 18.30 -13.31 -16.24
N CYS A 77 17.00 -13.14 -15.98
CA CYS A 77 16.21 -14.07 -15.18
C CYS A 77 15.71 -15.28 -15.99
N ASP A 78 15.79 -16.48 -15.41
CA ASP A 78 15.07 -17.66 -15.88
C ASP A 78 13.55 -17.45 -15.68
N LEU A 79 12.79 -17.53 -16.77
CA LEU A 79 11.35 -17.31 -16.79
C LEU A 79 10.53 -18.60 -16.82
N SER A 80 11.17 -19.77 -16.75
CA SER A 80 10.45 -21.05 -16.69
C SER A 80 9.61 -21.22 -15.40
N GLY A 81 9.87 -20.41 -14.37
CA GLY A 81 9.03 -20.29 -13.17
C GLY A 81 7.79 -19.41 -13.34
N LEU A 82 7.58 -18.79 -14.52
CA LEU A 82 6.35 -18.09 -14.84
C LEU A 82 5.26 -19.10 -15.27
N ILE A 83 4.32 -19.37 -14.37
CA ILE A 83 3.26 -20.36 -14.58
C ILE A 83 2.12 -19.69 -15.32
N ALA A 84 1.96 -20.05 -16.60
CA ALA A 84 0.88 -19.53 -17.42
C ALA A 84 -0.49 -20.02 -16.93
N SER A 85 -1.44 -19.09 -16.78
CA SER A 85 -2.84 -19.37 -16.54
C SER A 85 -3.66 -19.13 -17.80
N ASP A 86 -4.48 -20.10 -18.17
CA ASP A 86 -5.45 -19.96 -19.26
C ASP A 86 -6.70 -19.19 -18.86
N THR A 87 -6.96 -19.04 -17.55
CA THR A 87 -8.24 -18.54 -17.02
C THR A 87 -8.12 -17.21 -16.28
N LEU A 88 -6.93 -16.89 -15.77
CA LEU A 88 -6.68 -15.68 -15.00
C LEU A 88 -5.79 -14.72 -15.79
N PRO A 89 -6.08 -13.40 -15.75
CA PRO A 89 -5.17 -12.40 -16.28
C PRO A 89 -3.90 -12.33 -15.42
N THR A 90 -2.89 -11.65 -15.95
CA THR A 90 -1.68 -11.30 -15.19
C THR A 90 -2.09 -10.39 -14.03
N PRO A 91 -1.60 -10.64 -12.79
CA PRO A 91 -1.85 -9.74 -11.68
C PRO A 91 -1.49 -8.30 -12.03
N ARG A 92 -2.46 -7.37 -11.91
CA ARG A 92 -2.29 -5.98 -12.28
C ARG A 92 -2.88 -5.06 -11.21
N ALA A 93 -2.17 -3.98 -10.88
CA ALA A 93 -2.60 -3.05 -9.84
C ALA A 93 -2.31 -1.60 -10.23
N TRP A 94 -3.16 -0.69 -9.76
CA TRP A 94 -2.86 0.73 -9.72
C TRP A 94 -1.99 1.04 -8.51
N GLN A 95 -0.91 1.78 -8.70
CA GLN A 95 -0.11 2.38 -7.64
C GLN A 95 -0.41 3.88 -7.60
N VAL A 96 -1.20 4.32 -6.62
CA VAL A 96 -1.55 5.73 -6.45
C VAL A 96 -0.55 6.37 -5.50
N MET A 97 0.25 7.29 -6.01
CA MET A 97 1.31 7.98 -5.29
C MET A 97 0.85 9.37 -4.85
N GLU A 98 1.17 9.73 -3.61
CA GLU A 98 0.85 11.02 -2.99
C GLU A 98 2.10 11.91 -2.90
N HIS A 99 1.92 13.23 -2.76
CA HIS A 99 3.04 14.18 -2.65
C HIS A 99 3.91 13.95 -1.40
N ASP A 100 3.35 13.34 -0.36
CA ASP A 100 4.06 12.96 0.87
C ASP A 100 4.77 11.61 0.75
N GLY A 101 4.75 10.97 -0.43
CA GLY A 101 5.34 9.66 -0.68
C GLY A 101 4.47 8.48 -0.26
N ARG A 102 3.28 8.71 0.31
CA ARG A 102 2.32 7.64 0.60
C ARG A 102 1.89 6.96 -0.69
N ARG A 103 1.76 5.64 -0.63
CA ARG A 103 1.34 4.80 -1.77
C ARG A 103 0.11 3.98 -1.39
N THR A 104 -0.90 4.00 -2.26
CA THR A 104 -2.07 3.12 -2.16
C THR A 104 -2.11 2.20 -3.36
N GLN A 105 -2.12 0.89 -3.11
CA GLN A 105 -2.30 -0.11 -4.15
C GLN A 105 -3.77 -0.45 -4.33
N VAL A 106 -4.28 -0.40 -5.56
CA VAL A 106 -5.65 -0.81 -5.89
C VAL A 106 -5.60 -1.88 -6.97
N TRP A 107 -6.07 -3.09 -6.65
CA TRP A 107 -6.08 -4.20 -7.62
C TRP A 107 -6.98 -3.86 -8.83
N ARG A 108 -6.43 -4.04 -10.04
CA ARG A 108 -7.22 -4.04 -11.29
C ARG A 108 -7.77 -5.43 -11.59
N SER A 109 -6.98 -6.45 -11.26
CA SER A 109 -7.45 -7.84 -11.25
C SER A 109 -8.45 -8.04 -10.11
N ARG A 110 -9.43 -8.93 -10.29
CA ARG A 110 -10.39 -9.23 -9.22
C ARG A 110 -9.66 -9.84 -8.03
N GLU A 111 -9.74 -9.18 -6.88
CA GLU A 111 -9.17 -9.69 -5.64
C GLU A 111 -9.92 -10.96 -5.21
N CYS A 112 -9.19 -12.08 -5.16
CA CYS A 112 -9.70 -13.40 -4.79
C CYS A 112 -8.53 -14.34 -4.47
N ASP A 113 -8.82 -15.49 -3.87
CA ASP A 113 -7.80 -16.49 -3.52
C ASP A 113 -6.97 -16.93 -4.74
N ALA A 114 -7.57 -16.96 -5.92
CA ALA A 114 -6.90 -17.32 -7.16
C ALA A 114 -5.82 -16.30 -7.56
N LEU A 115 -6.06 -14.99 -7.36
CA LEU A 115 -5.06 -13.95 -7.56
C LEU A 115 -3.88 -14.15 -6.58
N TYR A 116 -4.17 -14.39 -5.31
CA TYR A 116 -3.13 -14.62 -4.30
C TYR A 116 -2.31 -15.90 -4.58
N GLY A 117 -2.93 -16.93 -5.16
CA GLY A 117 -2.25 -18.11 -5.69
C GLY A 117 -1.28 -17.78 -6.84
N GLN A 118 -1.64 -16.88 -7.76
CA GLN A 118 -0.72 -16.41 -8.81
C GLN A 118 0.50 -15.69 -8.23
N LEU A 119 0.35 -14.91 -7.16
CA LEU A 119 1.49 -14.19 -6.58
C LEU A 119 2.54 -15.13 -5.97
N ARG A 120 2.13 -16.34 -5.54
CA ARG A 120 2.96 -17.30 -4.80
C ARG A 120 2.60 -18.73 -5.16
N PRO A 121 3.15 -19.25 -6.28
CA PRO A 121 2.96 -20.66 -6.64
C PRO A 121 3.39 -21.61 -5.52
N SER A 122 2.71 -22.77 -5.45
CA SER A 122 3.11 -23.79 -4.50
C SER A 122 4.47 -24.40 -4.88
N PHE A 123 5.19 -24.92 -3.89
CA PHE A 123 6.52 -25.50 -4.12
C PHE A 123 6.51 -26.62 -5.18
N SER A 124 5.45 -27.43 -5.23
CA SER A 124 5.29 -28.52 -6.20
C SER A 124 5.07 -28.07 -7.63
N GLU A 125 4.58 -26.84 -7.84
CA GLU A 125 4.38 -26.26 -9.17
C GLU A 125 5.67 -25.66 -9.74
N LEU A 126 6.70 -25.46 -8.90
CA LEU A 126 7.97 -24.89 -9.33
C LEU A 126 8.73 -25.89 -10.22
N PRO A 127 9.44 -25.41 -11.27
CA PRO A 127 10.32 -26.27 -12.05
C PRO A 127 11.44 -26.91 -11.19
N PRO A 128 12.03 -28.05 -11.60
CA PRO A 128 13.09 -28.71 -10.84
C PRO A 128 14.31 -27.81 -10.53
N SER A 129 14.70 -26.93 -11.44
CA SER A 129 15.79 -25.96 -11.21
C SER A 129 15.45 -24.93 -10.13
N PHE A 130 14.16 -24.57 -10.01
CA PHE A 130 13.65 -23.65 -8.99
C PHE A 130 13.53 -24.34 -7.64
N GLN A 131 13.05 -25.59 -7.59
CA GLN A 131 13.01 -26.39 -6.37
C GLN A 131 14.41 -26.67 -5.79
N ALA A 132 15.42 -26.68 -6.65
CA ALA A 132 16.83 -26.84 -6.27
C ALA A 132 17.55 -25.49 -6.02
N ALA A 133 16.84 -24.36 -5.91
CA ALA A 133 17.48 -23.09 -5.65
C ALA A 133 18.13 -23.06 -4.26
N SER A 134 19.30 -22.43 -4.16
CA SER A 134 20.01 -22.30 -2.88
C SER A 134 19.40 -21.22 -1.99
N THR A 135 18.90 -20.13 -2.59
CA THR A 135 18.31 -19.01 -1.83
C THR A 135 16.91 -18.68 -2.36
N TYR A 136 15.95 -18.54 -1.46
CA TYR A 136 14.61 -18.06 -1.79
C TYR A 136 14.32 -16.73 -1.10
N HIS A 137 13.59 -15.84 -1.79
CA HIS A 137 13.08 -14.62 -1.19
C HIS A 137 11.62 -14.36 -1.59
N LEU A 138 10.78 -14.14 -0.58
CA LEU A 138 9.33 -13.98 -0.75
C LEU A 138 8.77 -12.85 0.12
N GLY A 139 7.92 -12.01 -0.48
CA GLY A 139 7.07 -11.08 0.25
C GLY A 139 5.84 -11.75 0.86
N ILE A 140 5.57 -11.50 2.14
CA ILE A 140 4.44 -12.06 2.90
C ILE A 140 3.63 -11.00 3.64
N HIS A 141 2.37 -11.33 3.95
CA HIS A 141 1.61 -10.59 4.95
C HIS A 141 1.85 -11.29 6.29
N ALA A 142 2.41 -10.57 7.27
CA ALA A 142 2.75 -11.16 8.56
C ALA A 142 1.55 -11.74 9.33
N ALA A 143 0.33 -11.24 9.06
CA ALA A 143 -0.89 -11.77 9.66
C ALA A 143 -1.38 -13.08 9.02
N PHE A 144 -1.03 -13.33 7.75
CA PHE A 144 -1.47 -14.49 6.98
C PHE A 144 -0.29 -15.13 6.22
N PRO A 145 0.75 -15.60 6.93
CA PRO A 145 1.93 -16.17 6.28
C PRO A 145 1.60 -17.55 5.68
N PRO A 146 2.08 -17.87 4.46
CA PRO A 146 1.84 -19.16 3.81
C PRO A 146 2.76 -20.26 4.39
N MET A 147 2.56 -20.63 5.66
CA MET A 147 3.49 -21.45 6.46
C MET A 147 3.91 -22.77 5.80
N LYS A 148 3.01 -23.43 5.06
CA LYS A 148 3.34 -24.67 4.34
C LYS A 148 4.39 -24.42 3.24
N LEU A 149 4.20 -23.38 2.44
CA LEU A 149 5.15 -22.98 1.40
C LEU A 149 6.50 -22.57 2.02
N LEU A 150 6.46 -21.77 3.10
CA LEU A 150 7.68 -21.29 3.77
C LEU A 150 8.55 -22.46 4.26
N ARG A 151 7.95 -23.47 4.89
CA ARG A 151 8.68 -24.66 5.35
C ARG A 151 9.31 -25.42 4.18
N SER A 152 8.55 -25.69 3.12
CA SER A 152 9.08 -26.40 1.94
C SER A 152 10.23 -25.65 1.27
N LEU A 153 10.13 -24.32 1.12
CA LEU A 153 11.20 -23.51 0.55
C LEU A 153 12.45 -23.51 1.45
N ARG A 154 12.27 -23.39 2.76
CA ARG A 154 13.37 -23.39 3.71
C ARG A 154 14.10 -24.73 3.72
N ASP A 155 13.37 -25.84 3.80
CA ASP A 155 13.95 -27.18 3.80
C ASP A 155 14.74 -27.42 2.50
N ALA A 156 14.22 -26.98 1.36
CA ALA A 156 14.90 -27.07 0.07
C ALA A 156 16.18 -26.20 0.01
N ALA A 157 16.12 -24.95 0.47
CA ALA A 157 17.29 -24.07 0.52
C ALA A 157 18.37 -24.61 1.45
N HIS A 158 17.99 -25.09 2.64
CA HIS A 158 18.93 -25.65 3.62
C HIS A 158 19.58 -26.94 3.12
N ALA A 159 18.87 -27.76 2.34
CA ALA A 159 19.46 -28.92 1.67
C ALA A 159 20.57 -28.54 0.67
N GLN A 160 20.54 -27.30 0.14
CA GLN A 160 21.58 -26.74 -0.73
C GLN A 160 22.59 -25.87 0.04
N GLY A 161 22.51 -25.79 1.37
CA GLY A 161 23.36 -24.95 2.21
C GLY A 161 23.08 -23.44 2.08
N GLY A 162 21.94 -23.05 1.53
CA GLY A 162 21.51 -21.65 1.48
C GLY A 162 20.40 -21.33 2.48
N LEU A 163 19.52 -20.37 2.16
CA LEU A 163 18.59 -19.79 3.14
C LEU A 163 17.26 -19.33 2.56
N LEU A 164 16.28 -19.12 3.45
CA LEU A 164 15.02 -18.45 3.15
C LEU A 164 14.97 -17.05 3.76
N SER A 165 14.76 -16.04 2.91
CA SER A 165 14.53 -14.65 3.31
C SER A 165 13.08 -14.25 3.07
N LEU A 166 12.50 -13.52 4.02
CA LEU A 166 11.16 -12.97 3.92
C LEU A 166 11.17 -11.46 4.11
N GLU A 167 10.36 -10.77 3.32
CA GLU A 167 9.98 -9.38 3.58
C GLU A 167 8.48 -9.27 3.83
N THR A 168 8.08 -8.19 4.49
CA THR A 168 6.68 -7.78 4.55
C THR A 168 6.41 -6.71 3.49
N TYR A 169 5.20 -6.75 2.92
CA TYR A 169 4.77 -5.79 1.88
C TYR A 169 3.68 -4.82 2.35
N THR A 170 3.13 -5.04 3.53
CA THR A 170 2.09 -4.18 4.12
C THR A 170 2.11 -4.25 5.64
N SER A 171 1.73 -3.14 6.28
CA SER A 171 1.39 -3.08 7.69
C SER A 171 0.18 -3.94 8.00
N CYS A 172 0.07 -4.39 9.25
CA CYS A 172 -1.13 -5.07 9.74
C CYS A 172 -2.19 -4.05 10.16
N ASP A 173 -3.47 -4.33 9.86
CA ASP A 173 -4.60 -3.47 10.25
C ASP A 173 -4.68 -3.23 11.77
N ALA A 174 -4.21 -4.21 12.55
CA ALA A 174 -4.10 -4.14 13.98
C ALA A 174 -2.80 -4.77 14.48
N PRO A 175 -2.27 -4.31 15.63
CA PRO A 175 -1.19 -4.98 16.34
C PRO A 175 -1.41 -6.47 16.53
N LEU A 176 -0.43 -7.29 16.13
CA LEU A 176 -0.52 -8.75 16.27
C LEU A 176 -0.10 -9.20 17.68
N LEU A 177 0.94 -8.59 18.25
CA LEU A 177 1.30 -8.82 19.65
C LEU A 177 0.37 -8.08 20.64
N PRO A 178 0.10 -8.67 21.82
CA PRO A 178 0.64 -9.94 22.32
C PRO A 178 -0.17 -11.17 21.86
N SER A 179 -1.34 -10.97 21.26
CA SER A 179 -2.34 -12.02 21.01
C SER A 179 -1.84 -13.18 20.14
N ARG A 180 -0.91 -12.92 19.21
CA ARG A 180 -0.39 -13.91 18.25
C ARG A 180 1.09 -14.23 18.44
N ARG A 181 1.61 -14.09 19.68
CA ARG A 181 3.05 -14.29 19.98
C ARG A 181 3.57 -15.64 19.49
N ALA A 182 2.86 -16.73 19.75
CA ALA A 182 3.28 -18.07 19.37
C ALA A 182 3.33 -18.25 17.83
N GLU A 183 2.37 -17.69 17.12
CA GLU A 183 2.31 -17.74 15.66
C GLU A 183 3.44 -16.92 15.03
N LEU A 184 3.71 -15.73 15.56
CA LEU A 184 4.82 -14.89 15.13
C LEU A 184 6.18 -15.54 15.42
N ALA A 185 6.33 -16.20 16.58
CA ALA A 185 7.54 -16.95 16.88
C ALA A 185 7.72 -18.13 15.91
N ALA A 186 6.64 -18.82 15.54
CA ALA A 186 6.68 -19.86 14.53
C ALA A 186 7.04 -19.32 13.13
N LEU A 187 6.60 -18.11 12.79
CA LEU A 187 7.00 -17.43 11.55
C LEU A 187 8.49 -17.07 11.56
N MET A 188 8.99 -16.46 12.64
CA MET A 188 10.40 -16.12 12.78
C MET A 188 11.29 -17.37 12.69
N ALA A 189 10.85 -18.46 13.32
CA ALA A 189 11.53 -19.75 13.23
C ALA A 189 11.46 -20.40 11.85
N ALA A 190 10.58 -19.93 10.95
CA ALA A 190 10.40 -20.47 9.60
C ALA A 190 11.18 -19.69 8.53
N CYS A 191 11.99 -18.69 8.90
CA CYS A 191 12.88 -17.97 7.98
C CYS A 191 14.23 -17.67 8.62
N ASP A 192 15.25 -17.45 7.79
CA ASP A 192 16.61 -17.17 8.27
C ASP A 192 16.91 -15.66 8.25
N VAL A 193 16.30 -14.92 7.32
CA VAL A 193 16.37 -13.45 7.24
C VAL A 193 14.96 -12.87 7.19
N PHE A 194 14.59 -12.04 8.16
CA PHE A 194 13.32 -11.31 8.19
C PHE A 194 13.54 -9.81 7.95
N SER A 195 12.89 -9.25 6.93
CA SER A 195 13.15 -7.90 6.39
C SER A 195 11.91 -7.00 6.33
N PRO A 196 11.33 -6.60 7.47
CA PRO A 196 10.26 -5.61 7.48
C PRO A 196 10.82 -4.19 7.30
N ASN A 197 9.97 -3.27 6.85
CA ASN A 197 10.25 -1.85 7.10
C ASN A 197 9.84 -1.45 8.53
N GLU A 198 10.23 -0.26 8.99
CA GLU A 198 9.94 0.21 10.35
C GLU A 198 8.44 0.22 10.70
N GLY A 199 7.60 0.73 9.80
CA GLY A 199 6.15 0.78 10.01
C GLY A 199 5.52 -0.61 10.06
N GLU A 200 5.97 -1.52 9.20
CA GLU A 200 5.53 -2.92 9.19
C GLU A 200 5.93 -3.63 10.49
N ALA A 201 7.19 -3.50 10.91
CA ALA A 201 7.67 -4.07 12.18
C ALA A 201 6.90 -3.51 13.37
N ALA A 202 6.68 -2.19 13.40
CA ALA A 202 5.91 -1.53 14.44
C ALA A 202 4.44 -2.00 14.45
N SER A 203 3.82 -2.23 13.29
CA SER A 203 2.46 -2.77 13.19
C SER A 203 2.38 -4.22 13.68
N ILE A 204 3.39 -5.06 13.44
CA ILE A 204 3.42 -6.45 13.93
C ILE A 204 3.55 -6.47 15.46
N LEU A 205 4.46 -5.64 15.99
CA LEU A 205 4.83 -5.62 17.40
C LEU A 205 3.91 -4.76 18.28
N GLY A 206 3.02 -3.96 17.68
CA GLY A 206 2.18 -3.00 18.40
C GLY A 206 2.95 -1.80 18.96
N ALA A 207 4.02 -1.40 18.28
CA ALA A 207 4.95 -0.37 18.71
C ALA A 207 4.80 0.97 17.96
N GLY A 208 3.80 1.11 17.08
CA GLY A 208 3.56 2.32 16.29
C GLY A 208 3.59 3.62 17.09
N PRO A 209 2.74 3.78 18.14
CA PRO A 209 2.72 5.01 18.94
C PRO A 209 4.06 5.35 19.61
N ALA A 210 4.84 4.33 20.00
CA ALA A 210 6.15 4.54 20.60
C ALA A 210 7.19 4.96 19.56
N LEU A 211 7.11 4.39 18.35
CA LEU A 211 7.96 4.79 17.23
C LEU A 211 7.67 6.24 16.80
N ASP A 212 6.39 6.61 16.68
CA ASP A 212 5.97 7.97 16.32
C ASP A 212 6.40 9.01 17.37
N ALA A 213 6.23 8.69 18.65
CA ALA A 213 6.69 9.55 19.74
C ALA A 213 8.22 9.73 19.71
N ALA A 214 8.97 8.65 19.50
CA ALA A 214 10.42 8.68 19.40
C ALA A 214 10.90 9.48 18.17
N ALA A 215 10.20 9.37 17.03
CA ALA A 215 10.47 10.16 15.84
C ALA A 215 10.27 11.67 16.09
N ALA A 216 9.25 12.04 16.87
CA ALA A 216 9.00 13.43 17.26
C ALA A 216 10.04 14.00 18.23
N GLU A 217 10.66 13.17 19.07
CA GLU A 217 11.71 13.58 20.01
C GLU A 217 13.06 13.81 19.32
N GLY A 218 13.35 13.09 18.23
CA GLY A 218 14.49 13.34 17.37
C GLY A 218 15.18 12.08 16.85
N PRO A 219 16.21 12.22 16.00
CA PRO A 219 16.83 11.09 15.29
C PRO A 219 17.45 10.03 16.20
N GLN A 220 18.00 10.43 17.34
CA GLN A 220 18.62 9.50 18.30
C GLN A 220 17.57 8.61 18.99
N GLN A 221 16.44 9.20 19.38
CA GLN A 221 15.32 8.50 19.98
C GLN A 221 14.65 7.60 18.96
N HIS A 222 14.49 8.07 17.72
CA HIS A 222 13.96 7.26 16.61
C HIS A 222 14.80 6.00 16.36
N GLU A 223 16.13 6.15 16.27
CA GLU A 223 17.04 5.00 16.12
C GLU A 223 16.95 4.05 17.33
N ALA A 224 16.86 4.58 18.55
CA ALA A 224 16.70 3.74 19.74
C ALA A 224 15.38 2.94 19.73
N ALA A 225 14.28 3.53 19.24
CA ALA A 225 13.02 2.82 19.05
C ALA A 225 13.12 1.75 17.95
N ALA A 226 13.82 2.03 16.85
CA ALA A 226 14.08 1.06 15.80
C ALA A 226 14.92 -0.14 16.30
N VAL A 227 15.91 0.11 17.16
CA VAL A 227 16.68 -0.93 17.86
C VAL A 227 15.78 -1.79 18.74
N ASP A 228 14.79 -1.18 19.41
CA ASP A 228 13.82 -1.93 20.22
C ASP A 228 12.90 -2.82 19.37
N LEU A 229 12.54 -2.41 18.14
CA LEU A 229 11.84 -3.29 17.19
C LEU A 229 12.70 -4.51 16.81
N VAL A 230 13.98 -4.29 16.50
CA VAL A 230 14.90 -5.38 16.14
C VAL A 230 15.13 -6.34 17.30
N ASN A 231 15.34 -5.83 18.52
CA ASN A 231 15.44 -6.67 19.72
C ASN A 231 14.17 -7.52 19.90
N ALA A 232 12.99 -6.94 19.73
CA ALA A 232 11.72 -7.67 19.88
C ALA A 232 11.55 -8.78 18.81
N LEU A 233 11.98 -8.56 17.56
CA LEU A 233 11.98 -9.59 16.52
C LEU A 233 12.97 -10.72 16.82
N ILE A 234 14.15 -10.41 17.34
CA ILE A 234 15.13 -11.41 17.78
C ILE A 234 14.59 -12.20 18.98
N ASP A 235 13.92 -11.55 19.94
CA ASP A 235 13.28 -12.20 21.08
C ASP A 235 12.13 -13.14 20.67
N LEU A 236 11.50 -12.88 19.51
CA LEU A 236 10.53 -13.79 18.89
C LEU A 236 11.20 -14.97 18.16
N GLY A 237 12.52 -14.97 18.01
CA GLY A 237 13.29 -16.05 17.39
C GLY A 237 13.83 -15.74 15.99
N ALA A 238 13.84 -14.47 15.55
CA ALA A 238 14.45 -14.12 14.27
C ALA A 238 15.97 -14.35 14.32
N THR A 239 16.50 -15.08 13.33
CA THR A 239 17.95 -15.34 13.23
C THR A 239 18.70 -14.11 12.75
N THR A 240 18.25 -13.52 11.65
CA THR A 240 18.78 -12.26 11.10
C THR A 240 17.62 -11.33 10.81
N VAL A 241 17.74 -10.07 11.22
CA VAL A 241 16.75 -9.02 10.96
C VAL A 241 17.40 -7.95 10.07
N LEU A 242 16.71 -7.58 9.00
CA LEU A 242 17.07 -6.47 8.12
C LEU A 242 15.96 -5.42 8.18
N LEU A 243 16.03 -4.51 9.15
CA LEU A 243 15.02 -3.46 9.31
C LEU A 243 15.29 -2.34 8.30
N ARG A 244 14.37 -2.16 7.35
CA ARG A 244 14.45 -1.11 6.31
C ARG A 244 13.86 0.20 6.85
N ARG A 245 14.64 1.27 6.87
CA ARG A 245 14.33 2.54 7.54
C ARG A 245 14.24 3.74 6.58
N GLY A 246 13.94 3.48 5.30
CA GLY A 246 13.78 4.53 4.29
C GLY A 246 14.99 5.47 4.21
N ALA A 247 14.75 6.77 4.44
CA ALA A 247 15.80 7.81 4.44
C ALA A 247 16.84 7.65 5.57
N ASP A 248 16.53 6.89 6.62
CA ASP A 248 17.47 6.58 7.71
C ASP A 248 18.36 5.36 7.39
N GLY A 249 18.16 4.72 6.23
CA GLY A 249 18.94 3.58 5.77
C GLY A 249 18.44 2.24 6.30
N VAL A 250 19.34 1.45 6.89
CA VAL A 250 19.08 0.06 7.28
C VAL A 250 19.70 -0.24 8.65
N LEU A 251 18.96 -0.95 9.49
CA LEU A 251 19.49 -1.59 10.69
C LEU A 251 19.49 -3.11 10.49
N ALA A 252 20.69 -3.69 10.42
CA ALA A 252 20.86 -5.13 10.24
C ALA A 252 21.39 -5.75 11.54
N ALA A 253 20.80 -6.86 11.96
CA ALA A 253 21.19 -7.57 13.17
C ALA A 253 21.22 -9.09 12.95
N HIS A 254 22.19 -9.75 13.55
CA HIS A 254 22.27 -11.21 13.64
C HIS A 254 22.13 -11.62 15.11
N GLY A 255 20.99 -12.21 15.45
CA GLY A 255 20.64 -12.57 16.82
C GLY A 255 21.67 -13.49 17.49
N PRO A 256 22.06 -14.62 16.87
CA PRO A 256 23.01 -15.56 17.48
C PRO A 256 24.38 -14.99 17.83
N SER A 257 24.93 -14.09 17.00
CA SER A 257 26.23 -13.46 17.30
C SER A 257 26.11 -12.18 18.13
N GLY A 258 24.90 -11.66 18.31
CA GLY A 258 24.65 -10.35 18.93
C GLY A 258 25.16 -9.16 18.11
N GLN A 259 25.62 -9.37 16.86
CA GLN A 259 26.10 -8.29 16.01
C GLN A 259 24.92 -7.49 15.46
N ALA A 260 24.98 -6.18 15.59
CA ALA A 260 24.09 -5.26 14.87
C ALA A 260 24.85 -4.07 14.31
N VAL A 261 24.37 -3.56 13.19
CA VAL A 261 24.97 -2.45 12.46
C VAL A 261 23.86 -1.56 11.91
N SER A 262 24.06 -0.24 12.03
CA SER A 262 23.25 0.79 11.40
C SER A 262 24.06 1.34 10.22
N VAL A 263 23.48 1.30 9.03
CA VAL A 263 24.07 1.81 7.79
C VAL A 263 23.12 2.89 7.26
N PRO A 264 23.57 4.14 7.09
CA PRO A 264 22.70 5.21 6.63
C PRO A 264 22.28 5.01 5.17
N ALA A 265 21.26 5.75 4.74
CA ALA A 265 20.96 5.90 3.32
C ALA A 265 22.14 6.56 2.59
N VAL A 266 22.22 6.36 1.27
CA VAL A 266 23.28 6.95 0.45
C VAL A 266 23.09 8.47 0.36
N PRO A 267 24.04 9.29 0.84
CA PRO A 267 23.93 10.74 0.76
C PRO A 267 23.78 11.24 -0.68
N GLY A 268 22.94 12.26 -0.87
CA GLY A 268 22.76 12.89 -2.18
C GLY A 268 21.93 12.08 -3.19
N THR A 269 21.29 10.97 -2.76
CA THR A 269 20.37 10.22 -3.61
C THR A 269 19.21 11.10 -4.07
N VAL A 270 18.97 11.17 -5.38
CA VAL A 270 17.87 11.94 -5.96
C VAL A 270 16.64 11.04 -6.11
N VAL A 271 15.78 11.03 -5.10
CA VAL A 271 14.58 10.17 -5.09
C VAL A 271 13.57 10.64 -6.14
N ARG A 272 13.33 9.81 -7.16
CA ARG A 272 12.30 9.98 -8.18
C ARG A 272 11.09 9.08 -7.95
N ASP A 273 11.34 7.87 -7.43
CA ASP A 273 10.33 6.88 -7.11
C ASP A 273 10.84 6.03 -5.94
N VAL A 274 9.95 5.61 -5.05
CA VAL A 274 10.28 4.76 -3.89
C VAL A 274 9.87 3.31 -4.10
N VAL A 275 9.09 3.02 -5.16
CA VAL A 275 8.61 1.67 -5.47
C VAL A 275 9.79 0.75 -5.73
N GLY A 276 9.81 -0.40 -5.04
CA GLY A 276 10.85 -1.41 -5.20
C GLY A 276 12.20 -1.13 -4.55
N CYS A 277 12.42 0.05 -3.96
CA CYS A 277 13.69 0.38 -3.29
C CYS A 277 14.02 -0.59 -2.14
N GLY A 278 13.01 -0.93 -1.34
CA GLY A 278 13.15 -1.91 -0.26
C GLY A 278 13.45 -3.32 -0.76
N ASN A 279 12.88 -3.70 -1.90
CA ASN A 279 13.02 -5.03 -2.49
C ASN A 279 14.41 -5.18 -3.12
N ALA A 280 14.87 -4.15 -3.84
CA ALA A 280 16.24 -4.04 -4.34
C ALA A 280 17.27 -4.09 -3.20
N CYS A 281 16.97 -3.43 -2.07
CA CYS A 281 17.79 -3.50 -0.86
C CYS A 281 17.90 -4.94 -0.34
N CYS A 282 16.77 -5.66 -0.21
CA CYS A 282 16.74 -7.08 0.16
C CYS A 282 17.61 -7.92 -0.78
N GLY A 283 17.45 -7.76 -2.09
CA GLY A 283 18.20 -8.53 -3.10
C GLY A 283 19.71 -8.35 -3.00
N ALA A 284 20.19 -7.10 -2.95
CA ALA A 284 21.62 -6.80 -2.88
C ALA A 284 22.24 -7.19 -1.53
N PHE A 285 21.48 -7.05 -0.44
CA PHE A 285 21.88 -7.57 0.87
C PHE A 285 22.11 -9.09 0.80
N LEU A 286 21.14 -9.84 0.27
CA LEU A 286 21.21 -11.30 0.19
C LEU A 286 22.36 -11.78 -0.69
N ALA A 287 22.60 -11.13 -1.83
CA ALA A 287 23.71 -11.46 -2.73
C ALA A 287 25.09 -11.35 -2.08
N ALA A 288 25.27 -10.36 -1.21
CA ALA A 288 26.49 -10.21 -0.42
C ALA A 288 26.53 -11.18 0.76
N TYR A 289 25.42 -11.31 1.48
CA TYR A 289 25.30 -12.08 2.71
C TYR A 289 25.51 -13.58 2.50
N THR A 290 24.89 -14.17 1.48
CA THR A 290 25.03 -15.62 1.15
C THR A 290 26.44 -16.00 0.71
N ARG A 291 27.27 -15.02 0.35
CA ARG A 291 28.69 -15.21 0.02
C ARG A 291 29.63 -14.96 1.20
N GLY A 292 29.10 -14.82 2.40
CA GLY A 292 29.89 -14.63 3.62
C GLY A 292 30.45 -13.21 3.80
N ALA A 293 29.87 -12.20 3.14
CA ALA A 293 30.22 -10.82 3.46
C ALA A 293 29.77 -10.47 4.90
N SER A 294 30.48 -9.52 5.54
CA SER A 294 30.07 -9.04 6.86
C SER A 294 28.67 -8.40 6.81
N LEU A 295 28.01 -8.35 7.97
CA LEU A 295 26.68 -7.75 8.09
C LEU A 295 26.67 -6.28 7.61
N ALA A 296 27.71 -5.51 7.97
CA ALA A 296 27.89 -4.14 7.52
C ALA A 296 28.04 -4.02 6.00
N LYS A 297 28.86 -4.88 5.39
CA LYS A 297 29.07 -4.88 3.93
C LYS A 297 27.79 -5.28 3.18
N SER A 298 27.04 -6.23 3.72
CA SER A 298 25.77 -6.68 3.14
C SER A 298 24.70 -5.59 3.24
N ALA A 299 24.55 -4.95 4.40
CA ALA A 299 23.62 -3.83 4.59
C ALA A 299 23.97 -2.63 3.70
N ALA A 300 25.26 -2.31 3.54
CA ALA A 300 25.73 -1.27 2.63
C ALA A 300 25.39 -1.56 1.16
N TRP A 301 25.48 -2.82 0.71
CA TRP A 301 25.00 -3.20 -0.62
C TRP A 301 23.49 -2.99 -0.76
N GLY A 302 22.72 -3.30 0.27
CA GLY A 302 21.29 -3.02 0.33
C GLY A 302 20.98 -1.53 0.15
N CYS A 303 21.63 -0.65 0.92
CA CYS A 303 21.45 0.81 0.78
C CYS A 303 21.86 1.31 -0.61
N ALA A 304 22.95 0.79 -1.17
CA ALA A 304 23.40 1.16 -2.50
C ALA A 304 22.41 0.78 -3.61
N ALA A 305 21.91 -0.46 -3.61
CA ALA A 305 20.93 -0.90 -4.59
C ALA A 305 19.59 -0.14 -4.46
N GLY A 306 19.14 0.10 -3.22
CA GLY A 306 17.95 0.90 -2.95
C GLY A 306 18.08 2.33 -3.49
N SER A 307 19.23 2.98 -3.35
CA SER A 307 19.44 4.34 -3.87
C SER A 307 19.50 4.41 -5.40
N VAL A 308 20.11 3.43 -6.07
CA VAL A 308 20.10 3.37 -7.54
C VAL A 308 18.68 3.13 -8.05
N MET A 309 17.91 2.24 -7.42
CA MET A 309 16.49 2.04 -7.74
C MET A 309 15.71 3.35 -7.57
N ALA A 310 15.95 4.09 -6.48
CA ALA A 310 15.22 5.31 -6.15
C ALA A 310 15.38 6.44 -7.18
N GLU A 311 16.47 6.46 -7.94
CA GLU A 311 16.76 7.48 -8.96
C GLU A 311 16.02 7.27 -10.29
N HIS A 312 15.26 6.20 -10.41
CA HIS A 312 14.50 5.84 -11.60
C HIS A 312 13.00 5.90 -11.30
N ARG A 313 12.18 6.23 -12.31
CA ARG A 313 10.73 6.03 -12.22
C ARG A 313 10.42 4.59 -12.60
N GLY A 314 9.74 3.84 -11.74
CA GLY A 314 9.63 2.39 -11.86
C GLY A 314 11.00 1.71 -11.72
N VAL A 315 11.29 0.73 -12.59
CA VAL A 315 12.54 -0.04 -12.54
C VAL A 315 13.63 0.52 -13.48
N PRO A 316 14.92 0.46 -13.09
CA PRO A 316 16.04 0.83 -13.95
C PRO A 316 16.06 0.01 -15.24
N ARG A 317 16.28 0.66 -16.38
CA ARG A 317 16.30 0.00 -17.70
C ARG A 317 17.71 -0.20 -18.25
N ASP A 318 18.69 0.52 -17.71
CA ASP A 318 20.09 0.35 -18.08
C ASP A 318 20.61 -1.05 -17.70
N PRO A 319 21.56 -1.59 -18.46
CA PRO A 319 22.18 -2.87 -18.15
C PRO A 319 22.78 -2.88 -16.73
N ILE A 320 22.69 -4.02 -16.05
CA ILE A 320 23.20 -4.15 -14.68
C ILE A 320 24.71 -3.86 -14.60
N GLU A 321 25.46 -4.24 -15.64
CA GLU A 321 26.90 -4.03 -15.73
C GLU A 321 27.28 -2.55 -15.80
N SER A 322 26.44 -1.69 -16.38
CA SER A 322 26.68 -0.24 -16.44
C SER A 322 26.34 0.44 -15.12
N LEU A 323 25.37 -0.07 -14.37
CA LEU A 323 24.95 0.46 -13.07
C LEU A 323 25.82 -0.02 -11.90
N HIS A 324 26.43 -1.21 -12.00
CA HIS A 324 27.23 -1.78 -10.91
C HIS A 324 28.38 -0.85 -10.45
N PRO A 325 29.20 -0.22 -11.32
CA PRO A 325 30.30 0.63 -10.86
C PRO A 325 29.84 1.77 -9.94
N ASP A 326 28.71 2.40 -10.27
CA ASP A 326 28.11 3.43 -9.43
C ASP A 326 27.58 2.84 -8.12
N ALA A 327 26.84 1.74 -8.18
CA ALA A 327 26.36 1.04 -6.98
C ALA A 327 27.50 0.64 -6.03
N ALA A 328 28.63 0.16 -6.57
CA ALA A 328 29.81 -0.21 -5.78
C ALA A 328 30.47 1.00 -5.12
N ARG A 329 30.50 2.16 -5.80
CA ARG A 329 30.97 3.42 -5.21
C ARG A 329 30.08 3.84 -4.05
N ARG A 330 28.75 3.87 -4.24
CA ARG A 330 27.77 4.19 -3.19
C ARG A 330 27.87 3.23 -2.01
N GLN A 331 28.04 1.95 -2.28
CA GLN A 331 28.23 0.91 -1.25
C GLN A 331 29.49 1.19 -0.41
N ALA A 332 30.62 1.51 -1.04
CA ALA A 332 31.86 1.81 -0.35
C ALA A 332 31.75 3.08 0.51
N GLU A 333 31.00 4.08 0.05
CA GLU A 333 30.72 5.31 0.79
C GLU A 333 29.95 5.02 2.08
N VAL A 334 28.77 4.39 1.99
CA VAL A 334 27.94 4.12 3.18
C VAL A 334 28.54 3.06 4.10
N LEU A 335 29.38 2.15 3.59
CA LEU A 335 30.12 1.20 4.42
C LEU A 335 31.08 1.92 5.38
N ARG A 336 31.70 3.04 4.96
CA ARG A 336 32.57 3.83 5.84
C ARG A 336 31.78 4.56 6.93
N LEU A 337 30.47 4.78 6.70
CA LEU A 337 29.56 5.42 7.63
C LEU A 337 28.80 4.41 8.51
N ALA A 338 29.01 3.11 8.29
CA ALA A 338 28.38 2.05 9.06
C ALA A 338 28.86 2.08 10.51
N ARG A 339 27.92 2.08 11.46
CA ARG A 339 28.20 2.09 12.90
C ARG A 339 27.69 0.82 13.57
N PRO A 340 28.46 0.19 14.48
CA PRO A 340 27.94 -0.89 15.29
C PRO A 340 26.83 -0.36 16.21
N VAL A 341 25.85 -1.21 16.47
CA VAL A 341 24.71 -0.91 17.35
C VAL A 341 24.67 -1.94 18.47
N ALA A 342 24.48 -1.47 19.70
CA ALA A 342 24.34 -2.35 20.84
C ALA A 342 22.92 -2.93 20.90
N LEU A 343 22.78 -4.24 20.68
CA LEU A 343 21.57 -4.96 21.04
C LEU A 343 21.48 -5.09 22.57
N ARG A 344 20.26 -5.15 23.11
CA ARG A 344 20.11 -5.39 24.56
C ARG A 344 20.55 -6.83 24.84
N GLY A 345 21.65 -6.99 25.59
CA GLY A 345 22.13 -8.31 25.99
C GLY A 345 21.04 -9.11 26.71
N GLY A 346 20.96 -10.41 26.45
CA GLY A 346 19.89 -11.36 26.83
C GLY A 346 19.61 -11.57 28.32
N ALA A 347 19.74 -10.56 29.17
CA ALA A 347 19.22 -10.56 30.52
C ALA A 347 17.76 -10.08 30.50
N ARG A 348 16.84 -11.05 30.60
CA ARG A 348 15.40 -10.94 30.85
C ARG A 348 15.01 -9.69 31.68
N ARG A 349 14.83 -8.54 31.03
CA ARG A 349 13.86 -7.52 31.43
C ARG A 349 12.75 -7.65 30.40
N GLY A 350 11.61 -8.21 30.82
CA GLY A 350 10.46 -8.44 29.94
C GLY A 350 10.20 -7.24 29.04
N LEU A 351 9.91 -7.52 27.76
CA LEU A 351 9.73 -6.53 26.71
C LEU A 351 8.97 -5.31 27.25
N ARG A 352 9.59 -4.12 27.21
CA ARG A 352 8.85 -2.86 27.45
C ARG A 352 7.66 -2.72 26.50
N VAL A 353 7.77 -3.30 25.30
CA VAL A 353 6.70 -3.42 24.30
C VAL A 353 5.60 -4.37 24.77
N GLU A 354 5.94 -5.49 25.42
CA GLU A 354 4.93 -6.38 26.04
C GLU A 354 4.30 -5.75 27.27
N ALA A 355 5.03 -4.98 28.08
CA ALA A 355 4.42 -4.27 29.20
C ALA A 355 3.41 -3.21 28.71
N ALA A 356 3.72 -2.49 27.62
CA ALA A 356 2.80 -1.53 27.01
C ALA A 356 1.61 -2.20 26.31
N ALA A 357 1.87 -3.25 25.52
CA ALA A 357 0.83 -3.98 24.78
C ALA A 357 -0.01 -4.89 25.68
N ALA A 358 0.59 -5.51 26.72
CA ALA A 358 -0.13 -6.25 27.76
C ALA A 358 -0.84 -5.30 28.73
N ALA A 359 -0.35 -4.08 28.99
CA ALA A 359 -1.14 -3.09 29.73
C ALA A 359 -2.38 -2.66 28.93
N ALA A 360 -2.25 -2.47 27.60
CA ALA A 360 -3.38 -2.18 26.72
C ALA A 360 -4.37 -3.36 26.63
N ALA A 361 -3.87 -4.59 26.44
CA ALA A 361 -4.70 -5.80 26.40
C ALA A 361 -5.30 -6.17 27.76
N ALA A 362 -4.58 -5.99 28.86
CA ALA A 362 -5.08 -6.20 30.21
C ALA A 362 -6.05 -5.11 30.65
N ALA A 363 -5.92 -3.87 30.15
CA ALA A 363 -6.92 -2.82 30.33
C ALA A 363 -8.22 -3.16 29.58
N ALA A 364 -8.12 -3.66 28.35
CA ALA A 364 -9.29 -4.14 27.60
C ALA A 364 -9.95 -5.38 28.24
N ALA A 365 -9.15 -6.35 28.71
CA ALA A 365 -9.64 -7.55 29.38
C ALA A 365 -10.19 -7.26 30.79
N ARG A 366 -9.60 -6.31 31.55
CA ARG A 366 -10.15 -5.83 32.83
C ARG A 366 -11.44 -5.04 32.62
N ALA A 367 -11.55 -4.24 31.56
CA ALA A 367 -12.81 -3.56 31.23
C ALA A 367 -13.94 -4.55 30.93
N ALA A 368 -13.64 -5.65 30.20
CA ALA A 368 -14.60 -6.73 29.95
C ALA A 368 -14.93 -7.54 31.22
N ARG A 369 -13.94 -7.82 32.09
CA ARG A 369 -14.17 -8.51 33.38
C ARG A 369 -14.92 -7.64 34.39
N LEU A 370 -14.68 -6.33 34.41
CA LEU A 370 -15.41 -5.38 35.26
C LEU A 370 -16.86 -5.24 34.79
N GLN A 371 -17.15 -5.25 33.48
CA GLN A 371 -18.53 -5.33 32.99
C GLN A 371 -19.23 -6.64 33.39
N GLY A 372 -18.50 -7.77 33.42
CA GLY A 372 -19.03 -9.05 33.91
C GLY A 372 -19.24 -9.13 35.44
N ILE A 373 -18.32 -8.56 36.23
CA ILE A 373 -18.39 -8.58 37.70
C ILE A 373 -19.41 -7.54 38.21
N ILE A 374 -19.56 -6.39 37.55
CA ILE A 374 -20.61 -5.42 37.88
C ILE A 374 -22.01 -6.02 37.60
N SER A 375 -22.13 -6.90 36.60
CA SER A 375 -23.39 -7.60 36.32
C SER A 375 -23.73 -8.68 37.37
N LEU A 376 -22.74 -9.33 38.00
CA LEU A 376 -22.96 -10.32 39.07
C LEU A 376 -23.12 -9.68 40.47
N ALA A 377 -22.42 -8.58 40.74
CA ALA A 377 -22.48 -7.90 42.03
C ALA A 377 -23.79 -7.11 42.24
N TYR A 378 -24.51 -6.77 41.16
CA TYR A 378 -25.84 -6.15 41.25
C TYR A 378 -26.95 -7.12 41.71
N VAL A 379 -26.67 -8.43 41.82
CA VAL A 379 -27.63 -9.46 42.24
C VAL A 379 -27.47 -9.88 43.70
N SER A 380 -26.38 -9.51 44.39
CA SER A 380 -26.17 -9.92 45.79
C SER A 380 -25.57 -8.79 46.63
N GLY A 381 -26.44 -7.95 47.20
CA GLY A 381 -26.04 -6.90 48.14
C GLY A 381 -25.71 -7.46 49.52
N GLN A 382 -24.46 -7.26 49.98
CA GLN A 382 -23.92 -7.44 51.35
C GLN A 382 -22.38 -7.20 51.21
N ILE A 383 -21.59 -6.43 52.00
CA ILE A 383 -21.50 -6.10 53.44
C ILE A 383 -20.61 -4.82 53.61
N GLY A 384 -20.78 -4.07 54.71
CA GLY A 384 -19.97 -2.92 55.16
C GLY A 384 -18.62 -3.24 55.89
N PRO A 385 -17.96 -2.23 56.51
CA PRO A 385 -16.48 -2.18 56.65
C PRO A 385 -15.92 -2.35 58.09
N GLN A 386 -14.77 -3.01 58.23
CA GLN A 386 -13.77 -2.89 59.32
C GLN A 386 -12.42 -3.43 58.76
N GLY A 387 -11.20 -2.95 58.98
CA GLY A 387 -10.58 -1.86 59.75
C GLY A 387 -9.04 -2.01 59.65
N ALA A 388 -8.30 -0.91 59.87
CA ALA A 388 -6.86 -0.80 60.17
C ALA A 388 -5.78 -0.94 59.06
N MET A 389 -5.43 0.18 58.40
CA MET A 389 -4.06 0.48 57.89
C MET A 389 -3.87 2.01 57.67
N GLY A 390 -4.17 2.82 58.69
CA GLY A 390 -4.11 4.28 58.59
C GLY A 390 -2.69 4.83 58.77
N LYS A 391 -2.05 5.26 57.66
CA LYS A 391 -1.21 6.48 57.52
C LYS A 391 -0.29 6.46 56.29
N GLN A 392 0.16 5.29 55.81
CA GLN A 392 0.83 5.19 54.49
C GLN A 392 -0.16 5.06 53.33
N GLN A 393 -1.38 4.60 53.62
CA GLN A 393 -2.41 4.37 52.62
C GLN A 393 -3.03 5.68 52.12
N GLU A 394 -3.17 6.73 52.93
CA GLU A 394 -3.83 7.99 52.52
C GLU A 394 -3.10 8.71 51.38
N GLY A 395 -1.76 8.78 51.42
CA GLY A 395 -0.98 9.41 50.35
C GLY A 395 -1.00 8.63 49.02
N LEU A 396 -0.89 7.30 49.09
CA LEU A 396 -1.01 6.42 47.92
C LEU A 396 -2.44 6.43 47.36
N THR A 397 -3.45 6.41 48.23
CA THR A 397 -4.87 6.45 47.84
C THR A 397 -5.21 7.76 47.16
N TRP A 398 -4.66 8.89 47.62
CA TRP A 398 -4.82 10.19 46.96
C TRP A 398 -4.20 10.22 45.55
N VAL A 399 -2.97 9.69 45.38
CA VAL A 399 -2.32 9.60 44.06
C VAL A 399 -3.12 8.70 43.12
N PHE A 400 -3.61 7.56 43.61
CA PHE A 400 -4.44 6.66 42.80
C PHE A 400 -5.81 7.25 42.51
N GLN A 401 -6.43 8.00 43.45
CA GLN A 401 -7.70 8.70 43.22
C GLN A 401 -7.54 9.78 42.16
N GLN A 402 -6.50 10.60 42.23
CA GLN A 402 -6.18 11.59 41.20
C GLN A 402 -5.93 10.91 39.84
N LYS A 403 -5.26 9.75 39.83
CA LYS A 403 -5.02 9.02 38.58
C LYS A 403 -6.28 8.37 38.02
N VAL A 404 -7.17 7.87 38.87
CA VAL A 404 -8.49 7.34 38.50
C VAL A 404 -9.34 8.45 37.91
N GLU A 405 -9.39 9.62 38.55
CA GLU A 405 -10.16 10.78 38.08
C GLU A 405 -9.64 11.29 36.72
N GLN A 406 -8.31 11.36 36.54
CA GLN A 406 -7.71 11.65 35.23
C GLN A 406 -8.09 10.61 34.16
N LEU A 407 -8.05 9.32 34.49
CA LEU A 407 -8.38 8.25 33.55
C LEU A 407 -9.87 8.23 33.22
N GLU A 408 -10.75 8.52 34.18
CA GLU A 408 -12.19 8.65 33.95
C GLU A 408 -12.51 9.82 33.01
N LEU A 409 -11.80 10.94 33.17
CA LEU A 409 -11.93 12.10 32.29
C LEU A 409 -11.46 11.77 30.87
N LEU A 410 -10.35 11.04 30.74
CA LEU A 410 -9.80 10.59 29.46
C LEU A 410 -10.71 9.54 28.79
N VAL A 411 -11.33 8.64 29.56
CA VAL A 411 -12.34 7.69 29.06
C VAL A 411 -13.58 8.43 28.57
N LYS A 412 -14.06 9.45 29.29
CA LYS A 412 -15.16 10.31 28.83
C LYS A 412 -14.82 11.02 27.53
N GLU A 413 -13.60 11.55 27.41
CA GLU A 413 -13.15 12.21 26.18
C GLU A 413 -13.03 11.23 25.01
N ARG A 414 -12.47 10.03 25.23
CA ARG A 414 -12.34 9.00 24.19
C ARG A 414 -13.68 8.40 23.77
N THR A 415 -14.61 8.21 24.70
CA THR A 415 -15.98 7.77 24.38
C THR A 415 -16.77 8.84 23.63
N HIS A 416 -16.58 10.11 23.96
CA HIS A 416 -17.14 11.21 23.18
C HIS A 416 -16.56 11.24 21.75
N ASN A 417 -15.25 11.07 21.61
CA ASN A 417 -14.60 10.95 20.29
C ASN A 417 -15.08 9.72 19.51
N LEU A 418 -15.25 8.57 20.15
CA LEU A 418 -15.80 7.37 19.53
C LEU A 418 -17.20 7.64 18.97
N ARG A 419 -18.09 8.24 19.77
CA ARG A 419 -19.44 8.59 19.33
C ARG A 419 -19.43 9.60 18.17
N ARG A 420 -18.51 10.56 18.20
CA ARG A 420 -18.31 11.51 17.09
C ARG A 420 -17.87 10.79 15.81
N LEU A 421 -16.91 9.87 15.90
CA LEU A 421 -16.44 9.08 14.76
C LEU A 421 -17.50 8.11 14.24
N GLU A 422 -18.30 7.50 15.12
CA GLU A 422 -19.44 6.66 14.74
C GLU A 422 -20.52 7.47 14.01
N ALA A 423 -20.79 8.70 14.45
CA ALA A 423 -21.69 9.61 13.76
C ALA A 423 -21.15 9.98 12.37
N GLN A 424 -19.87 10.32 12.25
CA GLN A 424 -19.23 10.57 10.96
C GLN A 424 -19.27 9.35 10.05
N ARG A 425 -18.99 8.15 10.57
CA ARG A 425 -19.09 6.90 9.79
C ARG A 425 -20.51 6.67 9.27
N ASN A 426 -21.52 6.93 10.09
CA ASN A 426 -22.92 6.77 9.69
C ASN A 426 -23.33 7.81 8.64
N GLU A 427 -22.84 9.04 8.76
CA GLU A 427 -23.04 10.09 7.77
C GLU A 427 -22.39 9.73 6.44
N LEU A 428 -21.11 9.32 6.43
CA LEU A 428 -20.42 8.86 5.22
C LEU A 428 -21.10 7.63 4.60
N ASN A 429 -21.56 6.67 5.41
CA ASN A 429 -22.30 5.52 4.88
C ASN A 429 -23.62 5.93 4.21
N THR A 430 -24.27 6.98 4.72
CA THR A 430 -25.49 7.53 4.12
C THR A 430 -25.16 8.21 2.79
N GLN A 431 -24.06 8.98 2.73
CA GLN A 431 -23.56 9.59 1.49
C GLN A 431 -23.17 8.53 0.45
N VAL A 432 -22.47 7.45 0.86
CA VAL A 432 -22.12 6.34 -0.04
C VAL A 432 -23.37 5.67 -0.59
N ARG A 433 -24.44 5.53 0.21
CA ARG A 433 -25.72 4.99 -0.28
C ARG A 433 -26.36 5.91 -1.31
N GLN A 434 -26.42 7.22 -1.03
CA GLN A 434 -26.95 8.22 -1.96
C GLN A 434 -26.16 8.27 -3.27
N LEU A 435 -24.83 8.27 -3.20
CA LEU A 435 -23.96 8.24 -4.38
C LEU A 435 -24.11 6.95 -5.18
N ARG A 436 -24.36 5.81 -4.53
CA ARG A 436 -24.65 4.55 -5.24
C ARG A 436 -26.00 4.59 -5.95
N GLU A 437 -27.02 5.18 -5.33
CA GLU A 437 -28.33 5.40 -5.96
C GLU A 437 -28.21 6.37 -7.14
N GLU A 438 -27.46 7.47 -7.00
CA GLU A 438 -27.17 8.40 -8.10
C GLU A 438 -26.35 7.76 -9.22
N LEU A 439 -25.33 6.97 -8.88
CA LEU A 439 -24.54 6.23 -9.85
C LEU A 439 -25.39 5.23 -10.62
N GLN A 440 -26.36 4.58 -9.94
CA GLN A 440 -27.29 3.67 -10.58
C GLN A 440 -28.24 4.41 -11.52
N LEU A 441 -28.72 5.60 -11.16
CA LEU A 441 -29.49 6.48 -12.05
C LEU A 441 -28.66 6.95 -13.26
N LEU A 442 -27.36 7.22 -13.09
CA LEU A 442 -26.44 7.57 -14.18
C LEU A 442 -26.10 6.39 -15.10
N GLN A 443 -26.18 5.15 -14.59
CA GLN A 443 -25.99 3.92 -15.36
C GLN A 443 -27.26 3.50 -16.12
N GLU A 444 -28.41 4.14 -15.89
CA GLU A 444 -29.59 3.91 -16.71
C GLU A 444 -29.27 4.31 -18.17
N PRO A 445 -29.60 3.45 -19.15
CA PRO A 445 -29.32 3.73 -20.55
C PRO A 445 -30.00 5.04 -20.97
N GLY A 446 -29.22 5.95 -21.54
CA GLY A 446 -29.68 7.25 -21.99
C GLY A 446 -30.88 7.16 -22.93
N SER A 447 -31.71 8.19 -22.91
CA SER A 447 -32.90 8.27 -23.78
C SER A 447 -32.52 8.29 -25.26
N TYR A 448 -33.30 7.61 -26.09
CA TYR A 448 -33.12 7.63 -27.53
C TYR A 448 -33.54 8.98 -28.11
N VAL A 449 -32.76 9.49 -29.05
CA VAL A 449 -33.05 10.74 -29.74
C VAL A 449 -33.78 10.44 -31.05
N GLY A 450 -34.95 11.03 -31.23
CA GLY A 450 -35.74 10.91 -32.46
C GLY A 450 -36.22 12.25 -33.02
N GLU A 451 -36.71 12.21 -34.26
CA GLU A 451 -37.31 13.34 -34.97
C GLU A 451 -38.79 13.04 -35.27
N VAL A 452 -39.67 13.99 -34.96
CA VAL A 452 -41.11 13.84 -35.21
C VAL A 452 -41.39 13.98 -36.71
N ILE A 453 -41.93 12.94 -37.36
CA ILE A 453 -42.34 13.01 -38.76
C ILE A 453 -43.78 13.53 -38.86
N LYS A 454 -44.70 12.94 -38.06
CA LYS A 454 -46.13 13.23 -38.16
C LYS A 454 -46.83 12.92 -36.84
N VAL A 455 -47.63 13.86 -36.37
CA VAL A 455 -48.54 13.66 -35.23
C VAL A 455 -49.78 12.89 -35.71
N MET A 456 -50.10 11.76 -35.07
CA MET A 456 -51.22 10.88 -35.44
C MET A 456 -52.27 10.88 -34.33
N GLY A 457 -53.04 11.97 -34.25
CA GLY A 457 -54.14 12.13 -33.28
C GLY A 457 -53.67 12.66 -31.92
N LYS A 458 -54.44 12.36 -30.86
CA LYS A 458 -54.21 12.92 -29.51
C LYS A 458 -53.20 12.14 -28.66
N SER A 459 -52.91 10.88 -28.99
CA SER A 459 -52.09 10.01 -28.13
C SER A 459 -50.91 9.33 -28.83
N LYS A 460 -50.83 9.36 -30.17
CA LYS A 460 -49.81 8.66 -30.95
C LYS A 460 -49.06 9.61 -31.89
N VAL A 461 -47.74 9.43 -31.99
CA VAL A 461 -46.85 10.22 -32.85
C VAL A 461 -45.91 9.29 -33.60
N LEU A 462 -45.67 9.59 -34.88
CA LEU A 462 -44.68 8.88 -35.70
C LEU A 462 -43.32 9.57 -35.56
N VAL A 463 -42.35 8.88 -34.97
CA VAL A 463 -40.99 9.36 -34.71
C VAL A 463 -39.97 8.52 -35.44
N LYS A 464 -38.94 9.16 -36.00
CA LYS A 464 -37.79 8.50 -36.62
C LYS A 464 -36.63 8.47 -35.63
N VAL A 465 -36.15 7.30 -35.27
CA VAL A 465 -34.99 7.09 -34.37
C VAL A 465 -33.85 6.49 -35.21
N HIS A 466 -32.68 7.09 -35.19
CA HIS A 466 -31.50 6.57 -35.89
C HIS A 466 -30.65 5.75 -34.89
N PRO A 467 -30.27 4.49 -35.16
CA PRO A 467 -30.35 3.72 -36.41
C PRO A 467 -31.61 2.83 -36.58
N GLU A 468 -32.55 2.83 -35.63
CA GLU A 468 -33.59 1.79 -35.50
C GLU A 468 -34.83 1.95 -36.39
N GLY A 469 -35.04 3.07 -37.12
CA GLY A 469 -36.13 3.23 -38.10
C GLY A 469 -37.28 4.14 -37.66
N LYS A 470 -38.50 3.91 -38.16
CA LYS A 470 -39.70 4.72 -37.86
C LYS A 470 -40.64 3.97 -36.90
N TYR A 471 -40.98 4.59 -35.78
CA TYR A 471 -41.83 4.00 -34.74
C TYR A 471 -43.05 4.88 -34.45
N VAL A 472 -44.17 4.23 -34.17
CA VAL A 472 -45.37 4.89 -33.63
C VAL A 472 -45.27 4.81 -32.11
N VAL A 473 -45.11 5.95 -31.47
CA VAL A 473 -44.85 6.05 -30.03
C VAL A 473 -45.98 6.78 -29.32
N ASP A 474 -46.21 6.39 -28.07
CA ASP A 474 -47.22 7.01 -27.22
C ASP A 474 -46.66 8.27 -26.55
N LEU A 475 -47.54 9.25 -26.34
CA LEU A 475 -47.25 10.51 -25.65
C LEU A 475 -47.34 10.32 -24.12
N ASP A 476 -46.35 10.79 -23.39
CA ASP A 476 -46.44 10.88 -21.92
C ASP A 476 -47.44 11.96 -21.48
N LYS A 477 -48.05 11.79 -20.30
CA LYS A 477 -49.07 12.69 -19.73
C LYS A 477 -48.55 14.09 -19.44
N SER A 478 -47.23 14.27 -19.46
CA SER A 478 -46.51 15.50 -19.19
C SER A 478 -46.40 16.43 -20.42
N ILE A 479 -46.68 15.94 -21.63
CA ILE A 479 -46.50 16.69 -22.89
C ILE A 479 -47.83 16.93 -23.59
N ASP A 480 -48.07 18.19 -23.96
CA ASP A 480 -49.25 18.61 -24.72
C ASP A 480 -49.03 18.46 -26.23
N ALA A 481 -49.99 17.85 -26.92
CA ALA A 481 -49.97 17.59 -28.36
C ALA A 481 -49.85 18.87 -29.21
N GLY A 482 -50.23 20.04 -28.66
CA GLY A 482 -50.15 21.33 -29.34
C GLY A 482 -48.72 21.88 -29.53
N LYS A 483 -47.73 21.38 -28.79
CA LYS A 483 -46.33 21.86 -28.85
C LYS A 483 -45.43 21.03 -29.79
N LEU A 484 -45.97 19.97 -30.38
CA LEU A 484 -45.24 19.07 -31.27
C LEU A 484 -45.37 19.49 -32.72
N THR A 485 -44.32 20.12 -33.26
CA THR A 485 -44.21 20.41 -34.69
C THR A 485 -43.48 19.27 -35.43
N PRO A 486 -43.88 18.93 -36.67
CA PRO A 486 -43.09 18.06 -37.53
C PRO A 486 -41.67 18.60 -37.69
N GLY A 487 -40.64 17.76 -37.54
CA GLY A 487 -39.22 18.13 -37.53
C GLY A 487 -38.65 18.47 -36.14
N ALA A 488 -39.47 18.48 -35.09
CA ALA A 488 -38.99 18.69 -33.74
C ALA A 488 -38.20 17.49 -33.21
N ARG A 489 -37.14 17.78 -32.45
CA ARG A 489 -36.27 16.78 -31.82
C ARG A 489 -36.90 16.35 -30.49
N VAL A 490 -37.06 15.04 -30.30
CA VAL A 490 -37.73 14.47 -29.12
C VAL A 490 -36.88 13.38 -28.48
N ALA A 491 -37.01 13.22 -27.16
CA ALA A 491 -36.35 12.18 -26.40
C ALA A 491 -37.35 11.09 -25.99
N LEU A 492 -37.02 9.85 -26.33
CA LEU A 492 -37.81 8.67 -26.01
C LEU A 492 -37.14 7.90 -24.87
N ARG A 493 -37.95 7.42 -23.93
CA ARG A 493 -37.47 6.57 -22.84
C ARG A 493 -36.92 5.26 -23.41
N SER A 494 -35.81 4.77 -22.84
CA SER A 494 -35.08 3.60 -23.32
C SER A 494 -35.79 2.26 -23.09
N ASP A 495 -36.77 2.20 -22.19
CA ASP A 495 -37.52 0.98 -21.84
C ASP A 495 -38.83 0.77 -22.62
N SER A 496 -39.52 1.85 -22.95
CA SER A 496 -40.93 1.87 -23.37
C SER A 496 -41.16 2.68 -24.64
N TYR A 497 -40.11 3.32 -25.17
CA TYR A 497 -40.17 4.24 -26.31
C TYR A 497 -41.23 5.34 -26.17
N THR A 498 -41.65 5.67 -24.93
CA THR A 498 -42.61 6.74 -24.66
C THR A 498 -41.92 8.10 -24.80
N LEU A 499 -42.58 9.04 -25.47
CA LEU A 499 -42.07 10.40 -25.65
C LEU A 499 -42.25 11.19 -24.34
N HIS A 500 -41.15 11.56 -23.68
CA HIS A 500 -41.17 12.19 -22.34
C HIS A 500 -40.58 13.60 -22.29
N ILE A 501 -39.67 13.97 -23.22
CA ILE A 501 -39.08 15.31 -23.29
C ILE A 501 -39.00 15.81 -24.75
N LEU A 502 -39.40 17.06 -24.97
CA LEU A 502 -39.11 17.81 -26.19
C LEU A 502 -37.72 18.45 -26.06
N LEU A 503 -36.79 18.10 -26.96
CA LEU A 503 -35.45 18.66 -26.95
C LEU A 503 -35.41 20.01 -27.69
N PRO A 504 -34.65 21.00 -27.22
CA PRO A 504 -34.47 22.25 -27.94
C PRO A 504 -33.81 22.01 -29.30
N THR A 505 -34.13 22.87 -30.26
CA THR A 505 -33.49 22.89 -31.58
C THR A 505 -31.98 23.10 -31.42
N LYS A 506 -31.20 22.33 -32.18
CA LYS A 506 -29.74 22.43 -32.17
C LYS A 506 -29.34 23.82 -32.66
N VAL A 507 -28.85 24.68 -31.77
CA VAL A 507 -28.15 25.91 -32.15
C VAL A 507 -26.68 25.54 -32.33
N ASP A 508 -26.14 25.81 -33.51
CA ASP A 508 -24.71 25.61 -33.76
C ASP A 508 -23.91 26.59 -32.88
N PRO A 509 -22.97 26.12 -32.04
CA PRO A 509 -22.15 27.01 -31.21
C PRO A 509 -21.40 28.08 -32.01
N LEU A 510 -21.08 27.83 -33.30
CA LEU A 510 -20.50 28.85 -34.19
C LEU A 510 -21.44 30.03 -34.47
N VAL A 511 -22.76 29.80 -34.51
CA VAL A 511 -23.76 30.85 -34.73
C VAL A 511 -24.08 31.59 -33.42
N SER A 512 -23.97 30.91 -32.27
CA SER A 512 -24.12 31.56 -30.96
C SER A 512 -22.95 32.50 -30.64
N LEU A 513 -21.74 32.23 -31.15
CA LEU A 513 -20.57 33.14 -31.09
C LEU A 513 -20.77 34.45 -31.86
N MET A 514 -21.71 34.50 -32.81
CA MET A 514 -22.02 35.72 -33.59
C MET A 514 -23.12 36.58 -32.96
N LYS A 515 -23.76 36.13 -31.88
CA LYS A 515 -24.72 36.96 -31.13
C LYS A 515 -23.96 37.83 -30.13
N VAL A 516 -23.79 39.11 -30.46
CA VAL A 516 -23.23 40.13 -29.57
C VAL A 516 -24.10 40.24 -28.32
N GLU A 517 -23.61 39.75 -27.18
CA GLU A 517 -24.40 39.59 -25.94
C GLU A 517 -24.55 40.90 -25.15
N LYS A 518 -23.79 41.95 -25.48
CA LYS A 518 -24.01 43.34 -25.09
C LYS A 518 -23.03 44.24 -25.84
N VAL A 519 -23.49 45.41 -26.30
CA VAL A 519 -22.58 46.48 -26.72
C VAL A 519 -21.78 46.88 -25.47
N PRO A 520 -20.43 46.86 -25.48
CA PRO A 520 -19.68 47.41 -24.36
C PRO A 520 -19.97 48.92 -24.27
N ASP A 521 -20.41 49.40 -23.10
CA ASP A 521 -20.67 50.82 -22.80
C ASP A 521 -19.36 51.63 -22.69
N SER A 522 -18.40 51.38 -23.58
CA SER A 522 -17.11 52.05 -23.62
C SER A 522 -17.07 52.92 -24.87
N THR A 523 -17.51 54.17 -24.72
CA THR A 523 -17.26 55.23 -25.69
C THR A 523 -15.79 55.65 -25.67
N TYR A 524 -15.32 56.13 -26.83
CA TYR A 524 -13.93 56.54 -27.10
C TYR A 524 -13.40 57.61 -26.10
N ASP A 525 -14.28 58.30 -25.39
CA ASP A 525 -13.97 59.30 -24.36
C ASP A 525 -13.27 58.70 -23.12
N MET A 526 -13.36 57.39 -22.88
CA MET A 526 -12.69 56.73 -21.75
C MET A 526 -11.20 56.42 -22.00
N ILE A 527 -10.68 56.67 -23.21
CA ILE A 527 -9.30 56.33 -23.61
C ILE A 527 -8.31 57.49 -23.32
N GLY A 528 -8.78 58.64 -22.80
CA GLY A 528 -7.97 59.84 -22.59
C GLY A 528 -8.24 60.56 -21.26
N GLY A 529 -8.20 59.86 -20.13
CA GLY A 529 -8.45 60.44 -18.81
C GLY A 529 -7.24 61.11 -18.16
N LEU A 530 -6.85 62.31 -18.60
CA LEU A 530 -5.84 63.15 -17.92
C LEU A 530 -6.33 64.57 -17.57
N ASP A 531 -7.58 64.90 -17.87
CA ASP A 531 -8.12 66.25 -17.62
C ASP A 531 -8.34 66.57 -16.14
N GLN A 532 -8.66 65.56 -15.31
CA GLN A 532 -8.85 65.73 -13.87
C GLN A 532 -7.53 66.08 -13.16
N GLN A 533 -6.43 65.43 -13.56
CA GLN A 533 -5.09 65.64 -13.02
C GLN A 533 -4.49 66.98 -13.46
N ILE A 534 -4.84 67.47 -14.66
CA ILE A 534 -4.44 68.81 -15.13
C ILE A 534 -5.13 69.93 -14.33
N LYS A 535 -6.34 69.67 -13.81
CA LYS A 535 -7.10 70.64 -13.00
C LYS A 535 -6.55 70.77 -11.57
N GLU A 536 -6.09 69.68 -10.97
CA GLU A 536 -5.49 69.66 -9.63
C GLU A 536 -4.09 70.29 -9.56
N ILE A 537 -3.41 70.52 -10.69
CA ILE A 537 -2.10 71.23 -10.74
C ILE A 537 -2.29 72.76 -10.90
N LYS A 538 -3.52 73.23 -11.22
CA LYS A 538 -3.81 74.65 -11.47
C LYS A 538 -4.49 75.38 -10.30
N GLU A 539 -4.87 74.68 -9.23
CA GLU A 539 -5.15 75.26 -7.90
C GLU A 539 -3.94 75.03 -7.00
#